data_AF-J2VFP3-F1
#
_entry.id   AF-J2VFP3-F1
#
_cell.length_a   1.000
_cell.length_b   1.000
_cell.length_c   1.000
_cell.angle_alpha   90.00
_cell.angle_beta   90.00
_cell.angle_gamma   90.00
#
_symmetry.space_group_name_H-M   'P 1'
#
loop_
_entity.id
_entity.type
_entity.pdbx_description
1 polymer ?
#
loop_
_entity_poly.entity_id
_entity_poly.type
_entity_poly.pdbx_seq_one_letter_code
_entity_poly.pdbx_strand_id
1 'polypeptide(L)'
;MRFVFLFLLIVGVVFGIGGPWVALNFSGEEIGSWRVYDRPGPYKPVSIVLKAEDAPIRAFVDMQTIRNFIPTTSRTALTAVVTHNGKDVLVETLNYTGSKATNKGSPQGQQVYRDDIGDIDPTEDGEYLFTIGPGDFDGLEVAHVDLVLRKNAVMVDWRILPAGLALIVIGIAGLLFLRRRSKASAPVAPPAPKWGRNG
;
A
#
# COMPACT_ATOMS: atom_id res chain seq x y z
N MET A 1 3.10 24.88 -23.00
CA MET A 1 3.30 23.43 -23.29
C MET A 1 4.03 22.67 -22.17
N ARG A 2 5.18 23.11 -21.65
CA ARG A 2 5.86 22.42 -20.53
C ARG A 2 4.96 22.21 -19.29
N PHE A 3 4.15 23.21 -18.97
CA PHE A 3 3.24 23.17 -17.83
C PHE A 3 2.09 22.18 -18.01
N VAL A 4 1.69 21.89 -19.27
CA VAL A 4 0.66 20.87 -19.56
C VAL A 4 1.19 19.48 -19.25
N PHE A 5 2.39 19.13 -19.74
CA PHE A 5 2.99 17.83 -19.46
C PHE A 5 3.35 17.65 -17.98
N LEU A 6 3.77 18.74 -17.31
CA LEU A 6 3.97 18.73 -15.86
C LEU A 6 2.65 18.49 -15.11
N PHE A 7 1.57 19.14 -15.52
CA PHE A 7 0.25 18.94 -14.94
C PHE A 7 -0.24 17.49 -15.14
N LEU A 8 -0.13 16.95 -16.35
CA LEU A 8 -0.48 15.55 -16.65
C LEU A 8 0.35 14.58 -15.80
N LEU A 9 1.64 14.87 -15.59
CA LEU A 9 2.49 14.07 -14.72
C LEU A 9 2.00 14.09 -13.26
N ILE A 10 1.68 15.28 -12.72
CA ILE A 10 1.18 15.43 -11.34
C ILE A 10 -0.14 14.69 -11.18
N VAL A 11 -1.10 14.93 -12.09
CA VAL A 11 -2.39 14.25 -12.10
C VAL A 11 -2.20 12.73 -12.20
N GLY A 12 -1.33 12.27 -13.10
CA GLY A 12 -1.01 10.86 -13.26
C GLY A 12 -0.42 10.25 -11.99
N VAL A 13 0.50 10.93 -11.30
CA VAL A 13 1.06 10.47 -10.02
C VAL A 13 -0.02 10.40 -8.93
N VAL A 14 -0.88 11.43 -8.84
CA VAL A 14 -1.97 11.46 -7.86
C VAL A 14 -2.94 10.30 -8.09
N PHE A 15 -3.38 10.03 -9.32
CA PHE A 15 -4.37 8.98 -9.57
C PHE A 15 -3.77 7.57 -9.71
N GLY A 16 -2.54 7.45 -10.21
CA GLY A 16 -1.90 6.16 -10.50
C GLY A 16 -1.12 5.57 -9.32
N ILE A 17 -0.69 6.41 -8.36
CA ILE A 17 0.18 5.97 -7.26
C ILE A 17 -0.28 6.57 -5.93
N GLY A 18 -0.30 7.90 -5.82
CA GLY A 18 -0.48 8.60 -4.54
C GLY A 18 -1.85 8.37 -3.90
N GLY A 19 -2.92 8.52 -4.68
CA GLY A 19 -4.30 8.36 -4.26
C GLY A 19 -4.59 6.95 -3.75
N PRO A 20 -4.38 5.89 -4.57
CA PRO A 20 -4.52 4.51 -4.12
C PRO A 20 -3.69 4.21 -2.87
N TRP A 21 -2.44 4.65 -2.82
CA TRP A 21 -1.58 4.41 -1.66
C TRP A 21 -2.10 5.09 -0.38
N VAL A 22 -2.50 6.35 -0.46
CA VAL A 22 -3.09 7.07 0.69
C VAL A 22 -4.39 6.41 1.13
N ALA A 23 -5.27 6.08 0.17
CA ALA A 23 -6.52 5.41 0.45
C ALA A 23 -6.27 4.09 1.19
N LEU A 24 -5.34 3.25 0.73
CA LEU A 24 -5.06 1.96 1.35
C LEU A 24 -4.50 2.07 2.77
N ASN A 25 -3.59 3.03 3.02
CA ASN A 25 -2.84 3.10 4.28
C ASN A 25 -3.47 4.00 5.36
N PHE A 26 -4.20 5.04 4.97
CA PHE A 26 -4.64 6.11 5.88
C PHE A 26 -6.14 6.34 5.90
N SER A 27 -6.93 5.67 5.07
CA SER A 27 -8.39 5.81 5.14
C SER A 27 -9.00 4.93 6.24
N GLY A 28 -10.20 5.33 6.63
CA GLY A 28 -11.01 4.68 7.64
C GLY A 28 -10.65 5.04 9.07
N GLU A 29 -11.63 4.85 9.95
CA GLU A 29 -11.49 5.03 11.41
C GLU A 29 -11.29 3.66 12.06
N GLU A 30 -10.32 3.53 12.96
CA GLU A 30 -10.12 2.28 13.70
C GLU A 30 -11.30 1.99 14.62
N ILE A 31 -11.92 0.83 14.43
CA ILE A 31 -13.05 0.37 15.24
C ILE A 31 -12.54 -0.41 16.45
N GLY A 32 -11.43 -1.14 16.27
CA GLY A 32 -10.84 -1.92 17.34
C GLY A 32 -9.64 -2.74 16.91
N SER A 33 -9.00 -3.32 17.92
CA SER A 33 -7.88 -4.25 17.78
C SER A 33 -8.09 -5.45 18.71
N TRP A 34 -7.83 -6.65 18.20
CA TRP A 34 -8.05 -7.91 18.90
C TRP A 34 -6.81 -8.80 18.82
N ARG A 35 -6.34 -9.25 19.98
CA ARG A 35 -5.23 -10.20 20.11
C ARG A 35 -5.67 -11.58 19.63
N VAL A 36 -5.13 -12.03 18.49
CA VAL A 36 -5.45 -13.36 17.92
C VAL A 36 -4.38 -14.40 18.26
N TYR A 37 -3.17 -13.96 18.60
CA TYR A 37 -2.10 -14.83 19.07
C TYR A 37 -1.21 -14.10 20.06
N ASP A 38 -0.83 -14.78 21.14
CA ASP A 38 0.19 -14.33 22.07
C ASP A 38 1.02 -15.53 22.51
N ARG A 39 2.34 -15.37 22.60
CA ARG A 39 3.24 -16.44 23.05
C ARG A 39 3.34 -16.43 24.58
N PRO A 40 3.28 -17.60 25.25
CA PRO A 40 2.98 -18.92 24.70
C PRO A 40 1.46 -19.15 24.64
N GLY A 41 0.95 -19.50 23.46
CA GLY A 41 -0.48 -19.75 23.27
C GLY A 41 -0.80 -20.19 21.84
N PRO A 42 -1.99 -20.76 21.60
CA PRO A 42 -2.46 -21.04 20.25
C PRO A 42 -3.00 -19.77 19.58
N TYR A 43 -3.07 -19.78 18.25
CA TYR A 43 -3.88 -18.83 17.51
C TYR A 43 -5.36 -19.07 17.84
N LYS A 44 -6.11 -17.99 18.06
CA LYS A 44 -7.52 -18.01 18.42
C LYS A 44 -8.31 -17.24 17.38
N PRO A 45 -9.38 -17.82 16.83
CA PRO A 45 -10.28 -17.07 15.96
C PRO A 45 -11.04 -16.01 16.76
N VAL A 46 -11.44 -14.93 16.10
CA VAL A 46 -12.17 -13.81 16.70
C VAL A 46 -13.47 -13.58 15.95
N SER A 47 -14.58 -13.62 16.69
CA SER A 47 -15.90 -13.23 16.20
C SER A 47 -16.13 -11.74 16.42
N ILE A 48 -16.52 -11.03 15.37
CA ILE A 48 -16.79 -9.59 15.41
C ILE A 48 -18.11 -9.33 14.70
N VAL A 49 -19.01 -8.59 15.36
CA VAL A 49 -20.24 -8.12 14.71
C VAL A 49 -19.89 -6.91 13.86
N LEU A 50 -20.01 -7.06 12.54
CA LEU A 50 -19.85 -5.96 11.59
C LEU A 50 -21.23 -5.43 11.21
N LYS A 51 -21.27 -4.13 10.93
CA LYS A 51 -22.48 -3.47 10.46
C LYS A 51 -22.33 -3.04 9.01
N ALA A 52 -23.41 -3.12 8.26
CA ALA A 52 -23.46 -2.64 6.88
C ALA A 52 -23.23 -1.11 6.81
N GLU A 53 -23.63 -0.35 7.84
CA GLU A 53 -23.43 1.11 7.89
C GLU A 53 -21.96 1.54 8.03
N ASP A 54 -21.10 0.66 8.53
CA ASP A 54 -19.68 0.94 8.73
C ASP A 54 -18.83 0.52 7.51
N ALA A 55 -19.47 0.01 6.45
CA ALA A 55 -18.82 -0.47 5.25
C ALA A 55 -18.18 0.66 4.42
N PRO A 56 -17.06 0.39 3.72
CA PRO A 56 -16.30 -0.85 3.75
C PRO A 56 -15.41 -0.93 5.01
N ILE A 57 -15.24 -2.16 5.51
CA ILE A 57 -14.38 -2.51 6.64
C ILE A 57 -13.04 -3.00 6.10
N ARG A 58 -11.96 -2.27 6.34
CA ARG A 58 -10.61 -2.72 6.02
C ARG A 58 -10.01 -3.49 7.19
N ALA A 59 -9.47 -4.67 6.92
CA ALA A 59 -8.86 -5.53 7.92
C ALA A 59 -7.33 -5.60 7.73
N PHE A 60 -6.61 -5.41 8.84
CA PHE A 60 -5.15 -5.51 8.90
C PHE A 60 -4.74 -6.56 9.93
N VAL A 61 -3.57 -7.14 9.71
CA VAL A 61 -2.89 -7.96 10.71
C VAL A 61 -1.56 -7.33 11.09
N ASP A 62 -1.43 -7.02 12.38
CA ASP A 62 -0.19 -6.61 13.00
C ASP A 62 0.51 -7.83 13.57
N MET A 63 1.73 -8.10 13.12
CA MET A 63 2.58 -9.16 13.63
C MET A 63 3.82 -8.56 14.28
N GLN A 64 4.12 -9.03 15.49
CA GLN A 64 5.39 -8.80 16.14
C GLN A 64 6.19 -10.09 16.18
N THR A 65 7.47 -10.02 15.81
CA THR A 65 8.38 -11.17 15.81
C THR A 65 9.37 -11.07 16.97
N ILE A 66 9.84 -12.22 17.45
CA ILE A 66 10.83 -12.30 18.54
C ILE A 66 12.23 -12.00 18.02
N ARG A 67 12.49 -12.39 16.77
CA ARG A 67 13.75 -12.23 16.08
C ARG A 67 13.55 -11.40 14.82
N ASN A 68 14.66 -11.00 14.20
CA ASN A 68 14.64 -10.34 12.91
C ASN A 68 13.87 -11.19 11.89
N PHE A 69 12.89 -10.58 11.28
CA PHE A 69 12.07 -11.14 10.21
C PHE A 69 12.35 -10.34 8.95
N ILE A 70 12.58 -11.04 7.84
CA ILE A 70 12.79 -10.41 6.54
C ILE A 70 11.63 -10.84 5.65
N PRO A 71 10.65 -9.95 5.42
CA PRO A 71 9.55 -10.21 4.50
C PRO A 71 10.03 -10.66 3.12
N THR A 72 9.33 -11.61 2.50
CA THR A 72 9.60 -12.06 1.13
C THR A 72 8.30 -12.42 0.42
N THR A 73 8.21 -12.17 -0.88
CA THR A 73 7.03 -12.50 -1.68
C THR A 73 6.90 -14.00 -1.96
N SER A 74 7.96 -14.78 -1.72
CA SER A 74 8.01 -16.22 -2.01
C SER A 74 7.48 -17.11 -0.89
N ARG A 75 7.18 -16.56 0.28
CA ARG A 75 6.72 -17.30 1.46
C ARG A 75 5.62 -16.53 2.18
N THR A 76 4.71 -17.26 2.78
CA THR A 76 3.58 -16.75 3.54
C THR A 76 3.91 -16.81 5.03
N ALA A 77 3.94 -15.67 5.70
CA ALA A 77 4.17 -15.60 7.13
C ALA A 77 2.92 -16.04 7.91
N LEU A 78 1.76 -15.49 7.56
CA LEU A 78 0.46 -15.83 8.16
C LEU A 78 -0.60 -16.02 7.08
N THR A 79 -1.63 -16.78 7.39
CA THR A 79 -2.85 -16.89 6.57
C THR A 79 -4.01 -16.26 7.33
N ALA A 80 -4.96 -15.69 6.58
CA ALA A 80 -6.17 -15.12 7.13
C ALA A 80 -7.39 -15.61 6.35
N VAL A 81 -8.40 -16.07 7.07
CA VAL A 81 -9.69 -16.48 6.53
C VAL A 81 -10.77 -15.73 7.30
N VAL A 82 -11.67 -15.08 6.57
CA VAL A 82 -12.84 -14.44 7.13
C VAL A 82 -14.06 -15.19 6.64
N THR A 83 -14.90 -15.62 7.57
CA THR A 83 -16.15 -16.32 7.25
C THR A 83 -17.36 -15.57 7.79
N HIS A 84 -18.46 -15.66 7.06
CA HIS A 84 -19.75 -15.12 7.46
C HIS A 84 -20.84 -16.14 7.08
N ASN A 85 -21.74 -16.46 8.01
CA ASN A 85 -22.76 -17.49 7.82
C ASN A 85 -22.20 -18.83 7.30
N GLY A 86 -21.01 -19.22 7.79
CA GLY A 86 -20.32 -20.46 7.41
C GLY A 86 -19.71 -20.48 6.00
N LYS A 87 -19.62 -19.33 5.33
CA LYS A 87 -19.00 -19.19 4.00
C LYS A 87 -17.77 -18.29 4.09
N ASP A 88 -16.73 -18.66 3.36
CA ASP A 88 -15.54 -17.83 3.20
C ASP A 88 -15.90 -16.59 2.38
N VAL A 89 -15.70 -15.41 2.97
CA VAL A 89 -15.91 -14.11 2.29
C VAL A 89 -14.59 -13.49 1.85
N LEU A 90 -13.50 -13.84 2.53
CA LEU A 90 -12.16 -13.35 2.23
C LEU A 90 -11.12 -14.39 2.68
N VAL A 91 -10.15 -14.66 1.82
CA VAL A 91 -9.03 -15.58 2.10
C VAL A 91 -7.78 -14.93 1.56
N GLU A 92 -6.79 -14.69 2.42
CA GLU A 92 -5.57 -13.98 2.05
C GLU A 92 -4.33 -14.61 2.67
N THR A 93 -3.21 -14.48 1.97
CA THR A 93 -1.88 -14.85 2.46
C THR A 93 -1.07 -13.59 2.76
N LEU A 94 -0.48 -13.54 3.95
CA LEU A 94 0.22 -12.36 4.46
C LEU A 94 1.72 -12.60 4.42
N ASN A 95 2.43 -11.76 3.68
CA ASN A 95 3.88 -11.87 3.47
C ASN A 95 4.67 -10.66 3.97
N TYR A 96 3.97 -9.58 4.33
CA TYR A 96 4.48 -8.36 4.94
C TYR A 96 5.49 -7.58 4.08
N THR A 97 5.61 -7.87 2.78
CA THR A 97 6.59 -7.19 1.90
C THR A 97 6.23 -5.74 1.61
N GLY A 98 4.94 -5.41 1.62
CA GLY A 98 4.43 -4.04 1.54
C GLY A 98 4.50 -3.28 2.88
N SER A 99 4.82 -3.98 3.97
CA SER A 99 4.83 -3.40 5.31
C SER A 99 6.03 -2.47 5.51
N LYS A 100 5.82 -1.34 6.18
CA LYS A 100 6.91 -0.61 6.83
C LYS A 100 6.90 -1.03 8.29
N ALA A 101 7.90 -1.82 8.69
CA ALA A 101 8.11 -2.15 10.10
C ALA A 101 8.13 -0.85 10.91
N THR A 102 7.14 -0.68 11.79
CA THR A 102 7.03 0.51 12.62
C THR A 102 7.33 0.14 14.06
N ASN A 103 8.03 1.03 14.76
CA ASN A 103 8.24 0.85 16.19
C ASN A 103 7.19 1.69 16.91
N LYS A 104 6.33 1.05 17.71
CA LYS A 104 5.41 1.76 18.61
C LYS A 104 6.22 2.36 19.78
N GLY A 105 6.86 3.51 19.56
CA GLY A 105 7.34 4.39 20.63
C GLY A 105 8.85 4.62 20.77
N SER A 106 9.74 3.75 20.27
CA SER A 106 11.19 4.04 20.25
C SER A 106 11.90 3.48 19.01
N PRO A 107 12.94 4.15 18.48
CA PRO A 107 13.71 3.64 17.34
C PRO A 107 14.38 2.27 17.58
N GLN A 108 14.51 1.85 18.84
CA GLN A 108 15.03 0.53 19.24
C GLN A 108 13.93 -0.44 19.72
N GLY A 109 12.67 -0.03 19.67
CA GLY A 109 11.53 -0.83 20.09
C GLY A 109 11.31 -2.03 19.16
N GLN A 110 10.57 -3.02 19.63
CA GLN A 110 10.25 -4.19 18.82
C GLN A 110 9.41 -3.78 17.61
N GLN A 111 9.84 -4.23 16.44
CA GLN A 111 9.21 -3.92 15.15
C GLN A 111 7.85 -4.61 15.05
N VAL A 112 6.85 -3.84 14.63
CA VAL A 112 5.53 -4.34 14.25
C VAL A 112 5.42 -4.28 12.74
N TYR A 113 5.14 -5.43 12.14
CA TYR A 113 4.87 -5.60 10.73
C TYR A 113 3.36 -5.57 10.52
N ARG A 114 2.86 -4.74 9.61
CA ARG A 114 1.44 -4.67 9.27
C ARG A 114 1.22 -5.10 7.84
N ASP A 115 0.31 -6.03 7.62
CA ASP A 115 -0.17 -6.41 6.29
C ASP A 115 -1.70 -6.27 6.22
N ASP A 116 -2.20 -6.14 4.99
CA ASP A 116 -3.63 -5.96 4.69
C ASP A 116 -4.25 -7.32 4.33
N ILE A 117 -5.40 -7.65 4.90
CA ILE A 117 -6.17 -8.86 4.54
C ILE A 117 -7.10 -8.58 3.37
N GLY A 118 -7.56 -7.33 3.25
CA GLY A 118 -8.51 -6.85 2.26
C GLY A 118 -9.61 -5.98 2.86
N ASP A 119 -10.46 -5.49 1.96
CA ASP A 119 -11.70 -4.80 2.29
C ASP A 119 -12.85 -5.81 2.34
N ILE A 120 -13.66 -5.73 3.38
CA ILE A 120 -14.92 -6.45 3.53
C ILE A 120 -16.03 -5.42 3.35
N ASP A 121 -17.05 -5.76 2.56
CA ASP A 121 -18.21 -4.90 2.31
C ASP A 121 -19.47 -5.60 2.85
N PRO A 122 -19.77 -5.50 4.16
CA PRO A 122 -20.96 -6.13 4.74
C PRO A 122 -22.23 -5.55 4.11
N THR A 123 -23.03 -6.41 3.48
CA THR A 123 -24.34 -6.00 2.94
C THR A 123 -25.45 -6.06 3.98
N GLU A 124 -25.21 -6.77 5.08
CA GLU A 124 -26.10 -6.92 6.22
C GLU A 124 -25.29 -6.94 7.52
N ASP A 125 -25.94 -6.57 8.62
CA ASP A 125 -25.33 -6.66 9.94
C ASP A 125 -25.19 -8.14 10.33
N GLY A 126 -24.05 -8.51 10.90
CA GLY A 126 -23.87 -9.90 11.32
C GLY A 126 -22.51 -10.21 11.89
N GLU A 127 -22.37 -11.45 12.37
CA GLU A 127 -21.13 -11.96 12.94
C GLU A 127 -20.19 -12.43 11.83
N TYR A 128 -18.95 -11.94 11.88
CA TYR A 128 -17.85 -12.35 11.01
C TYR A 128 -16.79 -13.01 11.87
N LEU A 129 -16.37 -14.22 11.47
CA LEU A 129 -15.35 -15.00 12.15
C LEU A 129 -14.03 -14.86 11.41
N PHE A 130 -13.06 -14.22 12.06
CA PHE A 130 -11.71 -14.04 11.57
C PHE A 130 -10.81 -15.14 12.13
N THR A 131 -10.19 -15.91 11.24
CA THR A 131 -9.25 -16.98 11.59
C THR A 131 -7.89 -16.63 11.00
N ILE A 132 -6.94 -16.31 11.87
CA ILE A 132 -5.55 -16.06 11.49
C ILE A 132 -4.70 -17.24 11.97
N GLY A 133 -3.79 -17.71 11.12
CA GLY A 133 -2.92 -18.83 11.43
C GLY A 133 -1.52 -18.70 10.82
N PRO A 134 -0.60 -19.62 11.17
CA PRO A 134 0.72 -19.65 10.58
C PRO A 134 0.65 -19.99 9.08
N GLY A 135 1.54 -19.40 8.29
CA GLY A 135 1.80 -19.79 6.91
C GLY A 135 2.95 -20.80 6.77
N ASP A 136 3.58 -20.82 5.59
CA ASP A 136 4.69 -21.71 5.22
C ASP A 136 6.08 -21.09 5.44
N PHE A 137 6.17 -20.06 6.27
CA PHE A 137 7.44 -19.40 6.59
C PHE A 137 8.24 -20.18 7.64
N ASP A 138 9.29 -20.87 7.20
CA ASP A 138 10.19 -21.62 8.08
C ASP A 138 10.95 -20.70 9.06
N GLY A 139 11.00 -21.09 10.32
CA GLY A 139 11.78 -20.39 11.35
C GLY A 139 11.20 -19.03 11.79
N LEU A 140 9.98 -18.69 11.36
CA LEU A 140 9.28 -17.50 11.83
C LEU A 140 8.87 -17.67 13.30
N GLU A 141 9.53 -16.92 14.18
CA GLU A 141 9.16 -16.84 15.59
C GLU A 141 8.29 -15.63 15.87
N VAL A 142 6.98 -15.85 15.92
CA VAL A 142 5.99 -14.82 16.26
C VAL A 142 5.89 -14.65 17.78
N ALA A 143 5.87 -13.39 18.23
CA ALA A 143 5.64 -12.99 19.62
C ALA A 143 4.15 -12.79 19.88
N HIS A 144 3.49 -11.95 19.08
CA HIS A 144 2.05 -11.76 19.09
C HIS A 144 1.51 -11.34 17.73
N VAL A 145 0.20 -11.52 17.55
CA VAL A 145 -0.55 -11.08 16.37
C VAL A 145 -1.82 -10.38 16.82
N ASP A 146 -2.07 -9.20 16.27
CA ASP A 146 -3.28 -8.41 16.49
C ASP A 146 -4.03 -8.24 15.15
N LEU A 147 -5.33 -8.53 15.16
CA LEU A 147 -6.26 -8.12 14.11
C LEU A 147 -6.67 -6.68 14.37
N VAL A 148 -6.67 -5.83 13.34
CA VAL A 148 -7.09 -4.43 13.44
C VAL A 148 -8.11 -4.14 12.35
N LEU A 149 -9.26 -3.61 12.72
CA LEU A 149 -10.31 -3.26 11.76
C LEU A 149 -10.52 -1.75 11.68
N ARG A 150 -10.73 -1.24 10.47
CA ARG A 150 -11.10 0.15 10.20
C ARG A 150 -12.39 0.25 9.40
N LYS A 151 -13.32 1.10 9.82
CA LYS A 151 -14.58 1.38 9.10
C LYS A 151 -14.46 2.55 8.15
N ASN A 152 -15.44 2.66 7.24
CA ASN A 152 -15.54 3.77 6.28
C ASN A 152 -14.24 3.94 5.50
N ALA A 153 -13.60 2.82 5.15
CA ALA A 153 -12.39 2.86 4.34
C ALA A 153 -12.73 3.38 2.92
N VAL A 154 -11.78 4.05 2.28
CA VAL A 154 -11.97 4.46 0.89
C VAL A 154 -11.69 3.24 0.01
N MET A 155 -12.68 2.82 -0.77
CA MET A 155 -12.48 1.83 -1.83
C MET A 155 -11.68 2.46 -2.96
N VAL A 156 -10.63 1.76 -3.39
CA VAL A 156 -9.84 2.17 -4.54
C VAL A 156 -10.53 1.68 -5.81
N ASP A 157 -10.94 2.61 -6.68
CA ASP A 157 -11.36 2.24 -8.04
C ASP A 157 -10.14 1.89 -8.90
N TRP A 158 -9.87 0.60 -9.01
CA TRP A 158 -8.76 0.06 -9.79
C TRP A 158 -8.82 0.37 -11.29
N ARG A 159 -9.97 0.82 -11.81
CA ARG A 159 -10.12 1.21 -13.22
C ARG A 159 -9.42 2.53 -13.54
N ILE A 160 -9.20 3.37 -12.53
CA ILE A 160 -8.54 4.67 -12.69
C ILE A 160 -7.01 4.52 -12.76
N LEU A 161 -6.46 3.45 -12.16
CA LEU A 161 -5.03 3.23 -12.05
C LEU A 161 -4.30 3.15 -13.41
N PRO A 162 -4.78 2.39 -14.42
CA PRO A 162 -4.16 2.38 -15.75
C PRO A 162 -4.12 3.75 -16.42
N ALA A 163 -5.18 4.55 -16.26
CA ALA A 163 -5.23 5.91 -16.80
C ALA A 163 -4.21 6.82 -16.10
N GLY A 164 -4.09 6.73 -14.78
CA GLY A 164 -3.07 7.45 -14.00
C GLY A 164 -1.65 7.11 -14.47
N LEU A 165 -1.33 5.83 -14.63
CA LEU A 165 -0.03 5.38 -15.14
C LEU A 165 0.25 5.87 -16.57
N ALA A 166 -0.76 5.82 -17.46
CA ALA A 166 -0.62 6.35 -18.82
C ALA A 166 -0.31 7.86 -18.83
N LEU A 167 -0.96 8.63 -17.96
CA LEU A 167 -0.70 10.07 -17.81
C LEU A 167 0.73 10.34 -17.32
N ILE A 168 1.29 9.51 -16.43
CA ILE A 168 2.69 9.60 -16.00
C ILE A 168 3.61 9.43 -17.21
N VAL A 169 3.40 8.37 -18.00
CA VAL A 169 4.24 8.07 -19.18
C VAL A 169 4.17 9.20 -20.21
N ILE A 170 2.96 9.69 -20.52
CA ILE A 170 2.75 10.81 -21.45
C ILE A 170 3.42 12.09 -20.94
N GLY A 171 3.27 12.40 -19.65
CA GLY A 171 3.88 13.55 -19.00
C GLY A 171 5.40 13.52 -19.09
N ILE A 172 6.02 12.38 -18.74
CA ILE A 172 7.48 12.20 -18.82
C ILE A 172 7.96 12.33 -20.28
N ALA A 173 7.33 11.63 -21.22
CA ALA A 173 7.73 11.65 -22.63
C ALA A 173 7.64 13.09 -23.19
N GLY A 174 6.54 13.79 -22.95
CA GLY A 174 6.35 15.16 -23.42
C GLY A 174 7.38 16.14 -22.85
N LEU A 175 7.70 16.05 -21.56
CA LEU A 175 8.76 16.84 -20.94
C LEU A 175 10.14 16.59 -21.56
N LEU A 176 10.47 15.31 -21.81
CA LEU A 176 11.74 14.92 -22.47
C LEU A 176 11.83 15.45 -23.90
N PHE A 177 10.76 15.34 -24.69
CA PHE A 177 10.71 15.86 -26.05
C PHE A 177 10.87 17.38 -26.11
N LEU A 178 10.22 18.13 -25.21
CA LEU A 178 10.37 19.58 -25.13
C LEU A 178 11.79 20.01 -24.73
N ARG A 179 12.44 19.24 -23.84
CA ARG A 179 13.84 19.47 -23.45
C ARG A 179 14.83 19.20 -24.58
N ARG A 180 14.56 18.20 -25.43
CA ARG A 180 15.37 17.94 -26.63
C ARG A 180 15.21 19.04 -27.68
N ARG A 181 13.98 19.54 -27.89
CA ARG A 181 13.68 20.59 -28.88
C ARG A 181 14.30 21.94 -28.51
N SER A 182 14.27 22.32 -27.23
CA SER A 182 14.91 23.55 -26.74
C SER A 182 16.44 23.54 -26.87
N LYS A 183 17.09 22.38 -26.78
CA LYS A 183 18.53 22.24 -27.08
C LYS A 183 18.84 22.36 -28.57
N ALA A 184 17.97 21.86 -29.44
CA ALA A 184 18.14 21.96 -30.89
C ALA A 184 17.91 23.39 -31.42
N SER A 185 17.15 24.22 -30.70
CA SER A 185 16.88 25.62 -31.04
C SER A 185 17.85 26.62 -30.40
N ALA A 186 18.96 26.17 -29.80
CA ALA A 186 20.00 27.09 -29.33
C ALA A 186 20.56 27.84 -30.55
N PRO A 187 20.48 29.18 -30.61
CA PRO A 187 20.99 29.93 -31.74
C PRO A 187 22.49 29.65 -31.88
N VAL A 188 22.92 29.21 -33.06
CA VAL A 188 24.32 29.14 -33.42
C VAL A 188 24.86 30.56 -33.30
N ALA A 189 25.57 30.85 -32.21
CA ALA A 189 26.25 32.12 -32.08
C ALA A 189 27.19 32.26 -33.30
N PRO A 190 27.10 33.34 -34.09
CA PRO A 190 28.02 33.53 -35.19
C PRO A 190 29.45 33.51 -34.65
N PRO A 191 30.42 32.87 -35.34
CA PRO A 191 31.78 32.79 -34.86
C PRO A 191 32.30 34.20 -34.60
N ALA A 192 32.93 34.40 -33.43
CA ALA A 192 33.45 35.70 -33.03
C ALA A 192 34.35 36.27 -34.15
N PRO A 193 34.18 37.55 -34.54
CA PRO A 193 34.96 38.13 -35.60
C PRO A 193 36.44 38.05 -35.24
N LYS A 194 37.25 37.46 -36.13
CA LYS A 194 38.70 37.44 -35.99
C LYS A 194 39.22 38.84 -36.28
N TRP A 195 39.48 39.59 -35.22
CA TRP A 195 40.17 40.87 -35.32
C TRP A 195 41.60 40.61 -35.79
N GLY A 196 42.04 41.34 -36.82
CA GLY A 196 43.40 41.30 -37.33
C GLY A 196 43.53 40.77 -38.75
N ARG A 197 42.91 41.43 -39.73
CA ARG A 197 43.44 41.44 -41.10
C ARG A 197 42.98 42.67 -41.88
N ASN A 198 43.49 43.83 -41.50
CA ASN A 198 43.73 44.98 -42.38
C ASN A 198 45.09 45.53 -41.95
N GLY A 199 46.14 45.04 -42.61
CA GLY A 199 47.43 45.72 -42.70
C GLY A 199 47.45 46.48 -44.01
#